data_AF-A0A9Q8V9E8-F1
#
_entry.id   AF-A0A9Q8V9E8-F1
#
_cell.length_a   1.000
_cell.length_b   1.000
_cell.length_c   1.000
_cell.angle_alpha   90.00
_cell.angle_beta   90.00
_cell.angle_gamma   90.00
#
_symmetry.space_group_name_H-M   'P 1'
#
loop_
_entity.id
_entity.type
_entity.pdbx_description
1 polymer ?
#
loop_
_entity_poly.entity_id
_entity_poly.type
_entity_poly.pdbx_seq_one_letter_code
_entity_poly.pdbx_strand_id
1 'polypeptide(L)'
;MSSGKTLRSLAPLVQRRAFSSSRRRHAASGATASEAALRMLDTFAGGVSIRRQILDANQVQKLALTLGRTTLGDTDISTQAPRAGTPIPPGYHLVYFTPGGLESELGTDGTDRTFNAPRPFTRRMWAGGRMSWPDATASGHATLRVGDEVEERTRLVSATPKKSRGGGEMVLVEVEKELCAPRGYSVIDRRSWIFRPEMDPAHASEGASSLTGEVPRAATTIQDVASDDASGFPVRQLRWSPVGLFRFSALTFNGHKIHFNEEWSQRVEGHPGLVVHGPLNLINILDYWRDVHGAGLEPASIGYRAMSPIYAGEAYSIKTERVGDEEGQRTHHIVAEKNGTVCMRAEIAT
;
A
#
# COMPACT_ATOMS: atom_id res chain seq x y z
N MET A 1 70.49 -15.10 16.63
CA MET A 1 69.65 -14.84 17.82
C MET A 1 68.33 -14.25 17.33
N SER A 2 67.27 -15.04 17.45
CA SER A 2 65.92 -14.75 16.93
C SER A 2 65.22 -13.74 17.84
N SER A 3 64.92 -12.55 17.34
CA SER A 3 64.10 -11.56 18.03
C SER A 3 62.71 -11.54 17.38
N GLY A 4 61.75 -12.21 18.03
CA GLY A 4 60.35 -12.20 17.64
C GLY A 4 59.75 -10.81 17.79
N LYS A 5 59.23 -10.24 16.69
CA LYS A 5 58.38 -9.06 16.71
C LYS A 5 56.93 -9.50 16.94
N THR A 6 56.41 -9.25 18.12
CA THR A 6 54.99 -9.43 18.46
C THR A 6 54.22 -8.23 17.90
N LEU A 7 53.39 -8.46 16.87
CA LEU A 7 52.39 -7.51 16.40
C LEU A 7 51.26 -7.42 17.44
N ARG A 8 51.20 -6.33 18.20
CA ARG A 8 50.01 -5.99 19.01
C ARG A 8 48.95 -5.40 18.08
N SER A 9 47.86 -6.14 17.90
CA SER A 9 46.60 -5.66 17.33
C SER A 9 46.04 -4.53 18.20
N LEU A 10 45.89 -3.33 17.63
CA LEU A 10 45.11 -2.24 18.19
C LEU A 10 43.67 -2.37 17.66
N ALA A 11 42.78 -2.91 18.47
CA ALA A 11 41.34 -2.84 18.21
C ALA A 11 40.84 -1.40 18.47
N PRO A 12 40.01 -0.80 17.60
CA PRO A 12 39.41 0.49 17.90
C PRO A 12 38.34 0.32 18.98
N LEU A 13 38.44 1.12 20.05
CA LEU A 13 37.39 1.29 21.05
C LEU A 13 36.16 1.91 20.37
N VAL A 14 35.20 1.07 19.97
CA VAL A 14 33.85 1.54 19.64
C VAL A 14 33.12 1.75 20.96
N GLN A 15 33.02 3.01 21.38
CA GLN A 15 32.27 3.42 22.55
C GLN A 15 30.77 3.26 22.24
N ARG A 16 30.23 2.06 22.43
CA ARG A 16 28.78 1.81 22.37
C ARG A 16 28.12 2.59 23.50
N ARG A 17 27.42 3.68 23.17
CA ARG A 17 26.45 4.29 24.10
C ARG A 17 25.35 3.26 24.34
N ALA A 18 25.43 2.58 25.47
CA ALA A 18 24.35 1.74 25.97
C ALA A 18 23.19 2.66 26.36
N PHE A 19 22.11 2.65 25.57
CA PHE A 19 20.83 3.15 26.04
C PHE A 19 20.34 2.21 27.14
N SER A 20 20.46 2.66 28.38
CA SER A 20 19.86 2.02 29.55
C SER A 20 18.35 1.96 29.34
N SER A 21 17.83 0.79 28.98
CA SER A 21 16.39 0.54 28.97
C SER A 21 15.93 0.34 30.41
N SER A 22 15.66 1.42 31.13
CA SER A 22 14.85 1.31 32.35
C SER A 22 13.45 0.88 31.92
N ARG A 23 13.10 -0.39 32.16
CA ARG A 23 11.72 -0.88 32.08
C ARG A 23 10.91 -0.20 33.19
N ARG A 24 10.49 1.04 32.98
CA ARG A 24 9.32 1.58 33.66
C ARG A 24 8.11 0.87 33.07
N ARG A 25 7.56 -0.07 33.83
CA ARG A 25 6.15 -0.45 33.69
C ARG A 25 5.31 0.78 34.06
N HIS A 26 5.18 1.72 33.14
CA HIS A 26 4.04 2.63 33.20
C HIS A 26 2.84 1.82 32.74
N ALA A 27 1.96 1.49 33.69
CA ALA A 27 0.55 1.37 33.37
C ALA A 27 0.13 2.74 32.81
N ALA A 28 0.28 2.92 31.50
CA ALA A 28 -0.05 4.15 30.83
C ALA A 28 -1.58 4.19 30.70
N SER A 29 -2.23 5.13 31.37
CA SER A 29 -3.49 5.68 30.91
C SER A 29 -3.39 5.86 29.39
N GLY A 30 -4.22 5.17 28.61
CA GLY A 30 -4.11 5.17 27.15
C GLY A 30 -4.11 6.60 26.62
N ALA A 31 -3.08 6.97 25.85
CA ALA A 31 -3.02 8.29 25.24
C ALA A 31 -4.27 8.50 24.37
N THR A 32 -4.89 9.68 24.47
CA THR A 32 -6.04 10.04 23.61
C THR A 32 -5.61 10.16 22.15
N ALA A 33 -6.55 10.16 21.20
CA ALA A 33 -6.20 10.35 19.79
C ALA A 33 -5.50 11.70 19.55
N SER A 34 -5.89 12.73 20.31
CA SER A 34 -5.27 14.06 20.25
C SER A 34 -3.82 14.03 20.71
N GLU A 35 -3.53 13.38 21.85
CA GLU A 35 -2.16 13.23 22.34
C GLU A 35 -1.30 12.39 21.40
N ALA A 36 -1.86 11.32 20.83
CA ALA A 36 -1.17 10.47 19.86
C ALA A 36 -0.80 11.25 18.59
N ALA A 37 -1.74 12.04 18.06
CA ALA A 37 -1.52 12.91 16.90
C ALA A 37 -0.44 13.96 17.17
N LEU A 38 -0.49 14.65 18.31
CA LEU A 38 0.52 15.65 18.68
C LEU A 38 1.92 15.05 18.80
N ARG A 39 2.05 13.86 19.42
CA ARG A 39 3.35 13.16 19.50
C ARG A 39 3.92 12.82 18.13
N MET A 40 3.07 12.43 17.17
CA MET A 40 3.53 12.18 15.80
C MET A 40 4.04 13.47 15.15
N LEU A 41 3.28 14.56 15.24
CA LEU A 41 3.68 15.84 14.66
C LEU A 41 5.01 16.33 15.24
N ASP A 42 5.22 16.21 16.55
CA ASP A 42 6.48 16.55 17.22
C ASP A 42 7.64 15.64 16.77
N THR A 43 7.42 14.32 16.76
CA THR A 43 8.45 13.33 16.38
C THR A 43 8.93 13.51 14.94
N PHE A 44 8.04 13.88 14.03
CA PHE A 44 8.33 14.01 12.59
C PHE A 44 8.43 15.47 12.11
N ALA A 45 8.47 16.44 13.03
CA ALA A 45 8.53 17.85 12.69
C ALA A 45 9.75 18.18 11.80
N GLY A 46 9.50 18.66 10.58
CA GLY A 46 10.56 18.98 9.61
C GLY A 46 11.34 17.77 9.09
N GLY A 47 10.96 16.54 9.47
CA GLY A 47 11.65 15.32 9.08
C GLY A 47 11.29 14.88 7.66
N VAL A 48 12.32 14.66 6.84
CA VAL A 48 12.20 14.03 5.52
C VAL A 48 13.13 12.82 5.48
N SER A 49 12.57 11.66 5.18
CA SER A 49 13.35 10.44 4.90
C SER A 49 13.65 10.37 3.41
N ILE A 50 14.91 10.15 3.05
CA ILE A 50 15.36 10.06 1.66
C ILE A 50 15.91 8.66 1.42
N ARG A 51 15.43 8.00 0.36
CA ARG A 51 15.93 6.69 -0.08
C ARG A 51 16.17 6.71 -1.58
N ARG A 52 17.12 5.90 -2.03
CA ARG A 52 17.33 5.64 -3.46
C ARG A 52 17.17 4.16 -3.76
N GLN A 53 16.54 3.86 -4.88
CA GLN A 53 16.37 2.49 -5.35
C GLN A 53 16.41 2.46 -6.87
N ILE A 54 17.09 1.46 -7.42
CA ILE A 54 16.96 1.10 -8.82
C ILE A 54 15.64 0.35 -9.01
N LEU A 55 14.81 0.81 -9.95
CA LEU A 55 13.56 0.14 -10.30
C LEU A 55 13.87 -1.10 -11.14
N ASP A 56 14.12 -2.22 -10.49
CA ASP A 56 14.55 -3.45 -11.14
C ASP A 56 13.43 -4.12 -11.97
N ALA A 57 13.83 -4.79 -13.05
CA ALA A 57 12.90 -5.43 -13.96
C ALA A 57 12.14 -6.61 -13.33
N ASN A 58 12.75 -7.30 -12.36
CA ASN A 58 12.16 -8.49 -11.77
C ASN A 58 10.93 -8.13 -10.96
N GLN A 59 11.02 -7.09 -10.13
CA GLN A 59 9.95 -6.67 -9.24
C GLN A 59 8.67 -6.31 -10.02
N VAL A 60 8.79 -5.47 -11.06
CA VAL A 60 7.62 -5.11 -11.90
C VAL A 60 7.10 -6.31 -12.71
N GLN A 61 7.98 -7.21 -13.19
CA GLN A 61 7.55 -8.43 -13.85
C GLN A 61 6.71 -9.30 -12.92
N LYS A 62 7.20 -9.53 -11.68
CA LYS A 62 6.49 -10.36 -10.70
C LYS A 62 5.17 -9.74 -10.26
N LEU A 63 5.08 -8.41 -10.17
CA LEU A 63 3.81 -7.72 -9.95
C LEU A 63 2.84 -7.96 -11.12
N ALA A 64 3.26 -7.71 -12.36
CA ALA A 64 2.41 -7.89 -13.54
C ALA A 64 1.89 -9.35 -13.66
N LEU A 65 2.77 -10.34 -13.44
CA LEU A 65 2.37 -11.76 -13.39
C LEU A 65 1.47 -12.10 -12.20
N THR A 66 1.50 -11.33 -11.11
CA THR A 66 0.57 -11.48 -9.97
C THR A 66 -0.81 -10.91 -10.31
N LEU A 67 -0.85 -9.90 -11.17
CA LEU A 67 -2.06 -9.27 -11.72
C LEU A 67 -2.61 -10.00 -12.96
N GLY A 68 -2.07 -11.19 -13.29
CA GLY A 68 -2.49 -11.97 -14.45
C GLY A 68 -2.10 -11.38 -15.81
N ARG A 69 -1.15 -10.43 -15.84
CA ARG A 69 -0.68 -9.78 -17.06
C ARG A 69 0.61 -10.43 -17.54
N THR A 70 0.62 -10.88 -18.79
CA THR A 70 1.80 -11.46 -19.46
C THR A 70 2.53 -10.45 -20.34
N THR A 71 2.04 -9.22 -20.44
CA THR A 71 2.68 -8.15 -21.22
C THR A 71 2.85 -6.87 -20.41
N LEU A 72 3.91 -6.13 -20.73
CA LEU A 72 4.16 -4.78 -20.21
C LEU A 72 4.56 -3.88 -21.38
N GLY A 73 3.64 -3.01 -21.83
CA GLY A 73 3.75 -2.38 -23.14
C GLY A 73 3.76 -3.45 -24.24
N ASP A 74 4.69 -3.34 -25.19
CA ASP A 74 4.82 -4.29 -26.31
C ASP A 74 5.68 -5.51 -25.99
N THR A 75 6.10 -5.69 -24.74
CA THR A 75 7.00 -6.78 -24.33
C THR A 75 6.21 -7.91 -23.67
N ASP A 76 6.35 -9.14 -24.18
CA ASP A 76 5.95 -10.36 -23.47
C ASP A 76 6.92 -10.61 -22.31
N ILE A 77 6.37 -10.60 -21.10
CA ILE A 77 7.09 -10.75 -19.84
C ILE A 77 6.81 -12.09 -19.14
N SER A 78 6.16 -13.04 -19.83
CA SER A 78 5.84 -14.38 -19.30
C SER A 78 7.09 -15.15 -18.88
N THR A 79 8.17 -15.03 -19.64
CA THR A 79 9.43 -15.77 -19.43
C THR A 79 10.66 -14.87 -19.32
N GLN A 80 10.56 -13.60 -19.73
CA GLN A 80 11.67 -12.64 -19.73
C GLN A 80 11.31 -11.39 -18.95
N ALA A 81 12.27 -10.82 -18.22
CA ALA A 81 12.06 -9.56 -17.55
C ALA A 81 11.95 -8.42 -18.59
N PRO A 82 11.14 -7.37 -18.33
CA PRO A 82 11.08 -6.21 -19.21
C PRO A 82 12.46 -5.55 -19.35
N ARG A 83 12.71 -4.95 -20.50
CA ARG A 83 14.00 -4.32 -20.80
C ARG A 83 14.18 -3.04 -19.99
N ALA A 84 15.43 -2.65 -19.77
CA ALA A 84 15.72 -1.31 -19.25
C ALA A 84 15.08 -0.24 -20.16
N GLY A 85 14.50 0.79 -19.55
CA GLY A 85 13.74 1.81 -20.23
C GLY A 85 12.25 1.49 -20.43
N THR A 86 11.76 0.27 -20.17
CA THR A 86 10.32 -0.02 -20.22
C THR A 86 9.57 0.87 -19.22
N PRO A 87 8.52 1.63 -19.65
CA PRO A 87 7.70 2.43 -18.74
C PRO A 87 7.04 1.56 -17.66
N ILE A 88 7.05 2.06 -16.43
CA ILE A 88 6.37 1.44 -15.29
C ILE A 88 4.97 2.02 -15.22
N PRO A 89 3.92 1.18 -15.29
CA PRO A 89 2.56 1.68 -15.27
C PRO A 89 2.20 2.43 -13.98
N PRO A 90 1.32 3.44 -14.04
CA PRO A 90 0.79 4.14 -12.88
C PRO A 90 0.32 3.16 -11.78
N GLY A 91 0.79 3.38 -10.54
CA GLY A 91 0.49 2.54 -9.38
C GLY A 91 1.45 1.35 -9.18
N TYR A 92 2.22 0.94 -10.19
CA TYR A 92 3.16 -0.18 -10.04
C TYR A 92 4.39 0.20 -9.23
N HIS A 93 4.61 1.49 -8.96
CA HIS A 93 5.66 1.95 -8.02
C HIS A 93 5.44 1.44 -6.59
N LEU A 94 4.24 0.99 -6.24
CA LEU A 94 3.88 0.52 -4.89
C LEU A 94 4.61 -0.75 -4.43
N VAL A 95 5.23 -1.51 -5.35
CA VAL A 95 6.08 -2.67 -5.00
C VAL A 95 7.57 -2.31 -4.87
N TYR A 96 7.90 -1.03 -5.04
CA TYR A 96 9.22 -0.48 -4.75
C TYR A 96 9.18 0.34 -3.48
N PHE A 97 10.35 0.77 -3.03
CA PHE A 97 10.58 1.51 -1.79
C PHE A 97 9.91 0.82 -0.60
N THR A 98 10.05 -0.51 -0.54
CA THR A 98 9.46 -1.33 0.51
C THR A 98 10.10 -1.01 1.88
N PRO A 99 9.44 -1.32 3.01
CA PRO A 99 10.03 -1.10 4.33
C PRO A 99 11.35 -1.87 4.50
N GLY A 100 12.31 -1.33 5.25
CA GLY A 100 13.66 -1.92 5.38
C GLY A 100 14.04 -2.40 6.79
N GLY A 101 13.07 -2.50 7.71
CA GLY A 101 13.31 -2.87 9.11
C GLY A 101 13.47 -4.38 9.33
N LEU A 102 14.16 -4.76 10.41
CA LEU A 102 14.24 -6.14 10.87
C LEU A 102 12.88 -6.63 11.35
N GLU A 103 12.62 -7.95 11.30
CA GLU A 103 11.38 -8.53 11.81
C GLU A 103 11.13 -8.15 13.29
N SER A 104 12.18 -8.10 14.11
CA SER A 104 12.11 -7.68 15.52
C SER A 104 11.67 -6.24 15.73
N GLU A 105 11.70 -5.41 14.70
CA GLU A 105 11.30 -4.01 14.72
C GLU A 105 9.84 -3.81 14.30
N LEU A 106 9.18 -4.83 13.78
CA LEU A 106 7.78 -4.76 13.33
C LEU A 106 6.79 -4.63 14.49
N GLY A 107 5.57 -4.19 14.17
CA GLY A 107 4.42 -4.29 15.05
C GLY A 107 4.10 -5.74 15.39
N THR A 108 3.31 -5.97 16.45
CA THR A 108 2.84 -7.32 16.81
C THR A 108 1.98 -7.93 15.71
N ASP A 109 1.33 -7.09 14.90
CA ASP A 109 0.58 -7.43 13.69
C ASP A 109 1.49 -7.63 12.45
N GLY A 110 2.80 -7.42 12.58
CA GLY A 110 3.78 -7.51 11.51
C GLY A 110 3.88 -6.27 10.61
N THR A 111 3.24 -5.15 10.99
CA THR A 111 3.35 -3.90 10.23
C THR A 111 4.68 -3.19 10.47
N ASP A 112 5.22 -2.55 9.43
CA ASP A 112 6.23 -1.48 9.60
C ASP A 112 5.71 -0.38 10.53
N ARG A 113 6.61 0.23 11.29
CA ARG A 113 6.30 1.23 12.33
C ARG A 113 6.72 2.66 12.01
N THR A 114 7.31 2.91 10.83
CA THR A 114 7.97 4.18 10.49
C THR A 114 7.06 5.42 10.63
N PHE A 115 5.75 5.30 10.39
CA PHE A 115 4.77 6.36 10.67
C PHE A 115 3.53 5.84 11.41
N ASN A 116 3.73 4.93 12.37
CA ASN A 116 2.62 4.42 13.16
C ASN A 116 2.24 5.39 14.29
N ALA A 117 0.93 5.49 14.54
CA ALA A 117 0.46 6.15 15.74
C ALA A 117 0.95 5.39 17.00
N PRO A 118 1.24 6.10 18.10
CA PRO A 118 1.62 5.47 19.35
C PRO A 118 0.45 4.65 19.93
N ARG A 119 0.77 3.72 20.83
CA ARG A 119 -0.23 2.98 21.62
C ARG A 119 -1.19 3.96 22.31
N PRO A 120 -2.51 3.64 22.37
CA PRO A 120 -3.12 2.35 22.04
C PRO A 120 -3.49 2.17 20.56
N PHE A 121 -3.21 3.12 19.66
CA PHE A 121 -3.66 3.10 18.26
C PHE A 121 -2.77 2.23 17.37
N THR A 122 -2.80 0.91 17.60
CA THR A 122 -1.90 -0.05 16.91
C THR A 122 -2.49 -0.65 15.64
N ARG A 123 -3.83 -0.70 15.50
CA ARG A 123 -4.47 -1.32 14.34
C ARG A 123 -4.46 -0.39 13.14
N ARG A 124 -3.62 -0.68 12.17
CA ARG A 124 -3.40 0.15 10.98
C ARG A 124 -4.28 -0.28 9.82
N MET A 125 -5.03 0.66 9.25
CA MET A 125 -5.88 0.44 8.09
C MET A 125 -5.52 1.40 6.94
N TRP A 126 -5.49 0.88 5.73
CA TRP A 126 -5.38 1.69 4.51
C TRP A 126 -6.72 2.38 4.22
N ALA A 127 -6.77 3.70 4.37
CA ALA A 127 -8.03 4.45 4.31
C ALA A 127 -8.28 5.15 2.97
N GLY A 128 -7.22 5.46 2.21
CA GLY A 128 -7.32 6.21 0.98
C GLY A 128 -6.03 6.95 0.66
N GLY A 129 -6.13 7.94 -0.22
CA GLY A 129 -5.02 8.79 -0.59
C GLY A 129 -5.26 9.51 -1.91
N ARG A 130 -4.19 10.14 -2.40
CA ARG A 130 -4.13 10.79 -3.70
C ARG A 130 -2.77 10.52 -4.34
N MET A 131 -2.75 10.22 -5.63
CA MET A 131 -1.53 10.24 -6.43
C MET A 131 -1.67 11.26 -7.55
N SER A 132 -0.57 11.90 -7.93
CA SER A 132 -0.50 12.73 -9.13
C SER A 132 0.79 12.46 -9.90
N TRP A 133 0.70 12.64 -11.21
CA TRP A 133 1.79 12.51 -12.18
C TRP A 133 2.01 13.88 -12.84
N PRO A 134 2.85 14.75 -12.24
CA PRO A 134 2.94 16.17 -12.59
C PRO A 134 3.33 16.46 -14.05
N ASP A 135 4.03 15.52 -14.69
CA ASP A 135 4.52 15.66 -16.08
C ASP A 135 3.74 14.77 -17.08
N ALA A 136 2.46 14.46 -16.78
CA ALA A 136 1.62 13.60 -17.63
C ALA A 136 1.16 14.26 -18.95
N THR A 137 1.40 15.56 -19.17
CA THR A 137 0.87 16.29 -20.34
C THR A 137 1.92 16.56 -21.43
N ALA A 138 1.65 15.98 -22.61
CA ALA A 138 2.11 16.33 -23.96
C ALA A 138 3.60 16.30 -24.35
N SER A 139 4.59 16.34 -23.44
CA SER A 139 6.01 16.35 -23.84
C SER A 139 6.90 15.48 -22.95
N GLY A 140 6.97 14.18 -23.25
CA GLY A 140 8.11 13.32 -22.90
C GLY A 140 8.65 13.38 -21.46
N HIS A 141 8.02 12.62 -20.57
CA HIS A 141 8.62 11.75 -19.55
C HIS A 141 9.25 12.38 -18.29
N ALA A 142 8.44 12.49 -17.23
CA ALA A 142 8.86 12.02 -15.91
C ALA A 142 8.31 10.63 -15.55
N THR A 143 7.76 9.86 -16.49
CA THR A 143 7.35 8.46 -16.21
C THR A 143 8.50 7.65 -15.63
N LEU A 144 8.22 6.86 -14.59
CA LEU A 144 9.15 5.89 -14.02
C LEU A 144 9.45 4.80 -15.07
N ARG A 145 10.71 4.39 -15.20
CA ARG A 145 11.13 3.34 -16.13
C ARG A 145 11.98 2.29 -15.42
N VAL A 146 11.92 1.07 -15.94
CA VAL A 146 12.78 -0.02 -15.51
C VAL A 146 14.25 0.39 -15.69
N GLY A 147 15.05 0.21 -14.63
CA GLY A 147 16.46 0.57 -14.59
C GLY A 147 16.74 2.01 -14.14
N ASP A 148 15.73 2.85 -13.92
CA ASP A 148 15.95 4.16 -13.30
C ASP A 148 16.44 3.99 -11.85
N GLU A 149 17.46 4.76 -11.46
CA GLU A 149 17.72 5.04 -10.05
C GLU A 149 16.83 6.21 -9.62
N VAL A 150 15.89 5.94 -8.71
CA VAL A 150 14.87 6.90 -8.28
C VAL A 150 15.12 7.29 -6.82
N GLU A 151 14.96 8.58 -6.54
CA GLU A 151 14.98 9.12 -5.17
C GLU A 151 13.54 9.23 -4.64
N GLU A 152 13.25 8.58 -3.51
CA GLU A 152 12.00 8.75 -2.77
C GLU A 152 12.24 9.68 -1.57
N ARG A 153 11.47 10.76 -1.48
CA ARG A 153 11.38 11.62 -0.30
C ARG A 153 10.06 11.36 0.40
N THR A 154 10.12 10.88 1.64
CA THR A 154 8.94 10.60 2.45
C THR A 154 8.86 11.55 3.63
N ARG A 155 7.69 12.15 3.86
CA ARG A 155 7.42 13.01 5.02
C ARG A 155 6.02 12.78 5.59
N LEU A 156 5.88 13.04 6.89
CA LEU A 156 4.56 13.15 7.51
C LEU A 156 3.92 14.47 7.04
N VAL A 157 2.70 14.40 6.51
CA VAL A 157 1.91 15.57 6.12
C VAL A 157 1.02 16.00 7.26
N SER A 158 0.30 15.05 7.85
CA SER A 158 -0.63 15.33 8.95
C SER A 158 -0.81 14.12 9.87
N ALA A 159 -1.13 14.40 11.12
CA ALA A 159 -1.69 13.43 12.05
C ALA A 159 -2.88 14.11 12.74
N THR A 160 -4.08 13.58 12.57
CA THR A 160 -5.33 14.23 12.98
C THR A 160 -6.19 13.28 13.81
N PRO A 161 -6.63 13.67 15.01
CA PRO A 161 -7.60 12.87 15.77
C PRO A 161 -8.94 12.81 15.03
N LYS A 162 -9.54 11.63 14.99
CA LYS A 162 -10.85 11.35 14.39
C LYS A 162 -11.67 10.48 15.33
N LYS A 163 -12.98 10.42 15.07
CA LYS A 163 -13.89 9.44 15.68
C LYS A 163 -14.45 8.53 14.60
N SER A 164 -14.56 7.24 14.91
CA SER A 164 -15.26 6.28 14.06
C SER A 164 -16.76 6.56 14.08
N ARG A 165 -17.52 5.92 13.18
CA ARG A 165 -18.99 6.01 13.18
C ARG A 165 -19.60 5.55 14.51
N GLY A 166 -18.95 4.62 15.20
CA GLY A 166 -19.34 4.14 16.54
C GLY A 166 -18.78 4.99 17.70
N GLY A 167 -18.20 6.16 17.43
CA GLY A 167 -17.68 7.07 18.45
C GLY A 167 -16.28 6.75 18.99
N GLY A 168 -15.73 5.57 18.69
CA GLY A 168 -14.37 5.19 19.09
C GLY A 168 -13.29 6.09 18.48
N GLU A 169 -12.29 6.46 19.28
CA GLU A 169 -11.18 7.30 18.86
C GLU A 169 -10.32 6.65 17.77
N MET A 170 -9.75 7.45 16.87
CA MET A 170 -8.83 7.02 15.82
C MET A 170 -7.84 8.14 15.51
N VAL A 171 -6.69 7.82 14.92
CA VAL A 171 -5.75 8.80 14.35
C VAL A 171 -5.70 8.61 12.85
N LEU A 172 -6.01 9.67 12.08
CA LEU A 172 -5.76 9.73 10.65
C LEU A 172 -4.35 10.27 10.42
N VAL A 173 -3.51 9.50 9.74
CA VAL A 173 -2.12 9.83 9.44
C VAL A 173 -1.99 9.94 7.93
N GLU A 174 -1.46 11.06 7.45
CA GLU A 174 -1.18 11.28 6.05
C GLU A 174 0.33 11.37 5.83
N VAL A 175 0.83 10.52 4.93
CA VAL A 175 2.24 10.46 4.55
C VAL A 175 2.34 10.75 3.06
N GLU A 176 3.28 11.61 2.68
CA GLU A 176 3.55 11.92 1.28
C GLU A 176 4.90 11.36 0.88
N LYS A 177 4.93 10.82 -0.34
CA LYS A 177 6.09 10.24 -1.00
C LYS A 177 6.26 10.91 -2.34
N GLU A 178 7.37 11.61 -2.53
CA GLU A 178 7.77 12.18 -3.80
C GLU A 178 8.80 11.27 -4.43
N LEU A 179 8.53 10.77 -5.64
CA LEU A 179 9.46 9.95 -6.41
C LEU A 179 10.05 10.82 -7.52
N CYS A 180 11.36 11.06 -7.45
CA CYS A 180 12.12 11.82 -8.42
C CYS A 180 12.99 10.86 -9.23
N ALA A 181 12.64 10.67 -10.51
CA ALA A 181 13.45 9.93 -11.46
C ALA A 181 14.50 10.85 -12.10
N PRO A 182 15.48 10.32 -12.85
CA PRO A 182 16.50 11.13 -13.52
C PRO A 182 15.95 12.21 -14.47
N ARG A 183 14.67 12.08 -14.87
CA ARG A 183 14.00 13.00 -15.80
C ARG A 183 13.06 14.01 -15.12
N GLY A 184 12.84 13.92 -13.79
CA GLY A 184 11.94 14.84 -13.07
C GLY A 184 11.10 14.18 -11.99
N TYR A 185 10.15 14.93 -11.43
CA TYR A 185 9.18 14.41 -10.45
C TYR A 185 8.16 13.51 -11.14
N SER A 186 8.29 12.22 -10.91
CA SER A 186 7.49 11.20 -11.57
C SER A 186 6.15 10.96 -10.91
N VAL A 187 6.12 10.94 -9.58
CA VAL A 187 4.94 10.58 -8.79
C VAL A 187 4.97 11.34 -7.48
N ILE A 188 3.83 11.94 -7.13
CA ILE A 188 3.55 12.39 -5.76
C ILE A 188 2.45 11.49 -5.21
N ASP A 189 2.79 10.64 -4.24
CA ASP A 189 1.91 9.63 -3.63
C ASP A 189 1.63 10.00 -2.16
N ARG A 190 0.43 10.53 -1.91
CA ARG A 190 -0.08 10.82 -0.57
C ARG A 190 -0.99 9.69 -0.11
N ARG A 191 -0.61 9.04 0.99
CA ARG A 191 -1.31 7.89 1.58
C ARG A 191 -1.97 8.29 2.88
N SER A 192 -3.21 7.84 3.06
CA SER A 192 -3.97 8.05 4.28
C SER A 192 -4.13 6.73 5.02
N TRP A 193 -3.64 6.68 6.26
CA TRP A 193 -3.79 5.55 7.17
C TRP A 193 -4.65 5.93 8.36
N ILE A 194 -5.52 5.03 8.78
CA ILE A 194 -6.27 5.16 10.03
C ILE A 194 -5.68 4.19 11.03
N PHE A 195 -5.34 4.69 12.21
CA PHE A 195 -4.93 3.90 13.35
C PHE A 195 -6.08 3.84 14.36
N ARG A 196 -6.52 2.61 14.68
CA ARG A 196 -7.55 2.33 15.68
C ARG A 196 -6.91 1.73 16.93
N PRO A 197 -7.56 1.86 18.10
CA PRO A 197 -7.15 1.16 19.30
C PRO A 197 -7.00 -0.35 19.06
N GLU A 198 -6.03 -0.95 19.74
CA GLU A 198 -5.92 -2.40 19.90
C GLU A 198 -7.28 -2.97 20.35
N MET A 199 -7.70 -4.11 19.78
CA MET A 199 -8.88 -4.80 20.29
C MET A 199 -8.48 -5.68 21.46
N ASP A 200 -9.36 -5.77 22.45
CA ASP A 200 -9.26 -6.84 23.43
C ASP A 200 -9.59 -8.18 22.74
N PRO A 201 -8.67 -9.15 22.71
CA PRO A 201 -8.93 -10.47 22.15
C PRO A 201 -10.17 -11.15 22.76
N ALA A 202 -10.49 -10.86 24.02
CA ALA A 202 -11.69 -11.41 24.69
C ALA A 202 -13.01 -10.90 24.08
N HIS A 203 -13.00 -9.72 23.45
CA HIS A 203 -14.15 -9.14 22.77
C HIS A 203 -14.12 -9.32 21.25
N ALA A 204 -13.01 -9.81 20.67
CA ALA A 204 -12.89 -10.06 19.24
C ALA A 204 -13.73 -11.26 18.77
N SER A 205 -13.96 -12.24 19.63
CA SER A 205 -14.66 -13.50 19.31
C SER A 205 -16.18 -13.39 19.27
N GLU A 206 -16.79 -12.34 19.84
CA GLU A 206 -18.26 -12.25 19.94
C GLU A 206 -18.96 -11.81 18.63
N GLY A 207 -18.20 -11.35 17.62
CA GLY A 207 -18.75 -10.87 16.34
C GLY A 207 -18.15 -11.49 15.08
N ALA A 208 -17.19 -12.39 15.20
CA ALA A 208 -16.53 -13.02 14.06
C ALA A 208 -17.42 -14.11 13.46
N SER A 209 -18.35 -13.71 12.58
CA SER A 209 -18.90 -14.65 11.60
C SER A 209 -17.76 -14.98 10.63
N SER A 210 -17.05 -16.08 10.88
CA SER A 210 -16.11 -16.66 9.91
C SER A 210 -16.84 -16.74 8.58
N LEU A 211 -16.18 -16.44 7.46
CA LEU A 211 -16.72 -16.84 6.17
C LEU A 211 -16.94 -18.35 6.27
N THR A 212 -18.20 -18.80 6.30
CA THR A 212 -18.61 -20.20 6.50
C THR A 212 -18.33 -21.06 5.27
N GLY A 213 -17.47 -20.59 4.36
CA GLY A 213 -17.17 -21.23 3.09
C GLY A 213 -15.94 -22.13 3.16
N GLU A 214 -15.90 -23.12 2.28
CA GLU A 214 -14.68 -23.86 1.98
C GLU A 214 -13.50 -22.89 1.71
N VAL A 215 -12.31 -23.27 2.17
CA VAL A 215 -11.06 -22.57 1.84
C VAL A 215 -11.02 -22.36 0.32
N PRO A 216 -10.85 -21.12 -0.18
CA PRO A 216 -10.87 -20.84 -1.62
C PRO A 216 -9.80 -21.69 -2.34
N ARG A 217 -10.24 -22.76 -3.01
CA ARG A 217 -9.36 -23.65 -3.78
C ARG A 217 -9.02 -23.10 -5.17
N ALA A 218 -9.80 -22.14 -5.65
CA ALA A 218 -9.62 -21.53 -6.96
C ALA A 218 -8.43 -20.55 -6.96
N ALA A 219 -7.74 -20.48 -8.09
CA ALA A 219 -6.74 -19.46 -8.34
C ALA A 219 -7.37 -18.06 -8.37
N THR A 220 -6.53 -17.03 -8.28
CA THR A 220 -6.96 -15.66 -8.54
C THR A 220 -7.54 -15.54 -9.95
N THR A 221 -8.68 -14.87 -10.11
CA THR A 221 -9.29 -14.59 -11.41
C THR A 221 -9.46 -13.08 -11.59
N ILE A 222 -9.11 -12.57 -12.77
CA ILE A 222 -9.31 -11.19 -13.20
C ILE A 222 -9.78 -11.27 -14.65
N GLN A 223 -10.99 -10.78 -14.94
CA GLN A 223 -11.57 -10.85 -16.28
C GLN A 223 -12.51 -9.68 -16.51
N ASP A 224 -12.53 -9.16 -17.72
CA ASP A 224 -13.49 -8.15 -18.13
C ASP A 224 -14.71 -8.84 -18.76
N VAL A 225 -15.90 -8.43 -18.34
CA VAL A 225 -17.18 -8.87 -18.90
C VAL A 225 -17.92 -7.67 -19.46
N ALA A 226 -18.69 -7.88 -20.54
CA ALA A 226 -19.57 -6.85 -21.05
C ALA A 226 -20.58 -6.44 -19.97
N SER A 227 -20.87 -5.14 -19.88
CA SER A 227 -21.95 -4.63 -19.04
C SER A 227 -23.20 -4.44 -19.87
N ASP A 228 -24.35 -4.79 -19.30
CA ASP A 228 -25.67 -4.49 -19.87
C ASP A 228 -26.15 -3.07 -19.50
N ASP A 229 -25.31 -2.28 -18.81
CA ASP A 229 -25.64 -0.91 -18.44
C ASP A 229 -25.60 0.06 -19.63
N ALA A 230 -26.27 1.19 -19.47
CA ALA A 230 -26.35 2.23 -20.50
C ALA A 230 -25.01 2.95 -20.77
N SER A 231 -23.99 2.74 -19.94
CA SER A 231 -22.67 3.36 -20.14
C SER A 231 -21.86 2.63 -21.21
N GLY A 232 -22.11 1.33 -21.41
CA GLY A 232 -21.41 0.49 -22.37
C GLY A 232 -19.96 0.16 -22.00
N PHE A 233 -19.49 0.56 -20.81
CA PHE A 233 -18.17 0.21 -20.32
C PHE A 233 -18.16 -1.23 -19.77
N PRO A 234 -17.08 -2.01 -19.97
CA PRO A 234 -17.00 -3.35 -19.39
C PRO A 234 -16.92 -3.28 -17.85
N VAL A 235 -17.28 -4.38 -17.19
CA VAL A 235 -17.08 -4.58 -15.76
C VAL A 235 -15.91 -5.54 -15.56
N ARG A 236 -14.91 -5.16 -14.77
CA ARG A 236 -13.82 -6.06 -14.38
C ARG A 236 -14.23 -6.87 -13.17
N GLN A 237 -14.33 -8.18 -13.29
CA GLN A 237 -14.59 -9.10 -12.19
C GLN A 237 -13.29 -9.66 -11.62
N LEU A 238 -13.17 -9.65 -10.29
CA LEU A 238 -11.98 -10.09 -9.58
C LEU A 238 -12.33 -11.06 -8.44
N ARG A 239 -11.43 -11.99 -8.18
CA ARG A 239 -11.40 -12.83 -6.97
C ARG A 239 -9.96 -13.13 -6.59
N TRP A 240 -9.55 -12.79 -5.36
CA TRP A 240 -8.19 -13.05 -4.89
C TRP A 240 -8.08 -14.36 -4.13
N SER A 241 -7.12 -15.20 -4.53
CA SER A 241 -6.71 -16.37 -3.75
C SER A 241 -5.73 -15.98 -2.63
N PRO A 242 -5.60 -16.79 -1.55
CA PRO A 242 -4.55 -16.61 -0.54
C PRO A 242 -3.14 -16.55 -1.15
N VAL A 243 -2.89 -17.32 -2.22
CA VAL A 243 -1.61 -17.30 -2.95
C VAL A 243 -1.37 -15.94 -3.62
N GLY A 244 -2.40 -15.35 -4.24
CA GLY A 244 -2.29 -14.01 -4.83
C GLY A 244 -1.99 -12.94 -3.78
N LEU A 245 -2.65 -12.99 -2.62
CA LEU A 245 -2.39 -12.08 -1.51
C LEU A 245 -0.99 -12.27 -0.92
N PHE A 246 -0.51 -13.51 -0.80
CA PHE A 246 0.86 -13.79 -0.37
C PHE A 246 1.88 -13.22 -1.35
N ARG A 247 1.72 -13.44 -2.66
CA ARG A 247 2.63 -12.89 -3.69
C ARG A 247 2.72 -11.38 -3.60
N PHE A 248 1.60 -10.69 -3.42
CA PHE A 248 1.60 -9.24 -3.26
C PHE A 248 2.24 -8.79 -1.92
N SER A 249 2.02 -9.54 -0.84
CA SER A 249 2.68 -9.28 0.45
C SER A 249 4.20 -9.42 0.36
N ALA A 250 4.68 -10.45 -0.34
CA ALA A 250 6.11 -10.65 -0.60
C ALA A 250 6.71 -9.51 -1.44
N LEU A 251 6.03 -9.11 -2.54
CA LEU A 251 6.47 -8.00 -3.39
C LEU A 251 6.53 -6.67 -2.63
N THR A 252 5.61 -6.44 -1.71
CA THR A 252 5.58 -5.20 -0.92
C THR A 252 6.40 -5.27 0.36
N PHE A 253 7.09 -6.39 0.60
CA PHE A 253 7.77 -6.73 1.86
C PHE A 253 6.90 -6.41 3.08
N ASN A 254 5.64 -6.82 3.01
CA ASN A 254 4.59 -6.44 3.96
C ASN A 254 4.20 -7.65 4.83
N GLY A 255 4.70 -7.66 6.07
CA GLY A 255 4.43 -8.70 7.07
C GLY A 255 3.09 -8.56 7.80
N HIS A 256 2.17 -7.71 7.35
CA HIS A 256 0.91 -7.48 8.07
C HIS A 256 0.00 -8.73 8.04
N LYS A 257 -0.21 -9.32 9.21
CA LYS A 257 -0.80 -10.65 9.40
C LYS A 257 -2.23 -10.80 8.87
N ILE A 258 -3.02 -9.72 8.80
CA ILE A 258 -4.38 -9.77 8.24
C ILE A 258 -4.42 -10.25 6.77
N HIS A 259 -3.29 -10.23 6.06
CA HIS A 259 -3.21 -10.62 4.65
C HIS A 259 -2.83 -12.08 4.40
N PHE A 260 -2.27 -12.79 5.40
CA PHE A 260 -1.77 -14.16 5.20
C PHE A 260 -1.97 -15.10 6.41
N ASN A 261 -2.24 -14.59 7.61
CA ASN A 261 -2.46 -15.38 8.81
C ASN A 261 -3.94 -15.31 9.20
N GLU A 262 -4.68 -16.37 8.86
CA GLU A 262 -6.12 -16.44 9.05
C GLU A 262 -6.52 -16.40 10.54
N GLU A 263 -5.75 -17.09 11.39
CA GLU A 263 -5.99 -17.10 12.83
C GLU A 263 -5.85 -15.70 13.44
N TRP A 264 -4.81 -14.95 13.07
CA TRP A 264 -4.65 -13.56 13.48
C TRP A 264 -5.79 -12.69 12.95
N SER A 265 -6.06 -12.78 11.65
CA SER A 265 -7.08 -11.97 10.99
C SER A 265 -8.44 -12.12 11.67
N GLN A 266 -8.85 -13.36 11.97
CA GLN A 266 -10.13 -13.68 12.59
C GLN A 266 -10.14 -13.44 14.10
N ARG A 267 -9.19 -14.01 14.84
CA ARG A 267 -9.25 -14.06 16.31
C ARG A 267 -8.69 -12.82 16.99
N VAL A 268 -7.77 -12.11 16.34
CA VAL A 268 -7.13 -10.92 16.91
C VAL A 268 -7.72 -9.64 16.33
N GLU A 269 -8.02 -9.62 15.03
CA GLU A 269 -8.50 -8.41 14.34
C GLU A 269 -9.97 -8.43 13.90
N GLY A 270 -10.67 -9.55 14.11
CA GLY A 270 -12.11 -9.67 13.92
C GLY A 270 -12.55 -9.67 12.45
N HIS A 271 -11.63 -9.94 11.53
CA HIS A 271 -11.93 -10.05 10.11
C HIS A 271 -12.45 -11.46 9.78
N PRO A 272 -13.54 -11.62 9.00
CA PRO A 272 -14.06 -12.90 8.55
C PRO A 272 -13.07 -13.82 7.79
N GLY A 273 -12.00 -13.25 7.23
CA GLY A 273 -10.96 -13.98 6.50
C GLY A 273 -9.73 -13.11 6.23
N LEU A 274 -8.86 -13.54 5.32
CA LEU A 274 -7.70 -12.75 4.90
C LEU A 274 -8.15 -11.50 4.14
N VAL A 275 -7.66 -10.33 4.52
CA VAL A 275 -8.04 -9.04 3.94
C VAL A 275 -7.26 -8.79 2.65
N VAL A 276 -7.95 -8.45 1.56
CA VAL A 276 -7.33 -7.97 0.31
C VAL A 276 -6.70 -6.59 0.56
N HIS A 277 -5.45 -6.41 0.13
CA HIS A 277 -4.73 -5.15 0.36
C HIS A 277 -5.43 -3.96 -0.33
N GLY A 278 -5.59 -2.86 0.41
CA GLY A 278 -6.00 -1.57 -0.14
C GLY A 278 -5.19 -1.14 -1.39
N PRO A 279 -3.85 -1.14 -1.35
CA PRO A 279 -3.04 -0.80 -2.53
C PRO A 279 -3.21 -1.77 -3.71
N LEU A 280 -3.57 -3.04 -3.47
CA LEU A 280 -3.87 -3.97 -4.56
C LEU A 280 -5.16 -3.57 -5.27
N ASN A 281 -6.20 -3.18 -4.53
CA ASN A 281 -7.43 -2.63 -5.13
C ASN A 281 -7.17 -1.35 -5.93
N LEU A 282 -6.31 -0.46 -5.40
CA LEU A 282 -5.90 0.75 -6.12
C LEU A 282 -5.21 0.44 -7.45
N ILE A 283 -4.27 -0.52 -7.46
CA ILE A 283 -3.60 -0.96 -8.70
C ILE A 283 -4.61 -1.50 -9.71
N ASN A 284 -5.56 -2.33 -9.27
CA ASN A 284 -6.57 -2.89 -10.17
C ASN A 284 -7.52 -1.82 -10.73
N ILE A 285 -7.81 -0.75 -9.96
CA ILE A 285 -8.58 0.41 -10.43
C ILE A 285 -7.79 1.18 -11.51
N LEU A 286 -6.50 1.44 -11.29
CA LEU A 286 -5.64 2.11 -12.26
C LEU A 286 -5.46 1.27 -13.53
N ASP A 287 -5.31 -0.05 -13.39
CA ASP A 287 -5.25 -0.97 -14.52
C ASP A 287 -6.56 -0.99 -15.30
N TYR A 288 -7.71 -1.04 -14.62
CA TYR A 288 -9.02 -0.95 -15.26
C TYR A 288 -9.18 0.35 -16.03
N TRP A 289 -8.85 1.48 -15.40
CA TRP A 289 -8.91 2.79 -16.06
C TRP A 289 -7.99 2.83 -17.29
N ARG A 290 -6.76 2.33 -17.18
CA ARG A 290 -5.80 2.32 -18.29
C ARG A 290 -6.31 1.50 -19.47
N ASP A 291 -6.90 0.34 -19.18
CA ASP A 291 -7.38 -0.60 -20.20
C ASP A 291 -8.70 -0.10 -20.86
N VAL A 292 -9.57 0.61 -20.13
CA VAL A 292 -10.90 1.04 -20.61
C VAL A 292 -10.93 2.48 -21.12
N HIS A 293 -10.24 3.40 -20.44
CA HIS A 293 -10.31 4.85 -20.68
C HIS A 293 -8.97 5.45 -21.09
N GLY A 294 -7.86 4.84 -20.69
CA GLY A 294 -6.54 5.45 -20.83
C GLY A 294 -6.16 5.78 -22.26
N ALA A 295 -6.50 4.94 -23.24
CA ALA A 295 -6.20 5.15 -24.66
C ALA A 295 -4.73 5.56 -24.92
N GLY A 296 -3.78 5.02 -24.13
CA GLY A 296 -2.36 5.34 -24.19
C GLY A 296 -1.93 6.57 -23.37
N LEU A 297 -2.87 7.28 -22.75
CA LEU A 297 -2.62 8.37 -21.81
C LEU A 297 -2.25 7.86 -20.42
N GLU A 298 -1.49 8.67 -19.70
CA GLU A 298 -1.28 8.53 -18.26
C GLU A 298 -2.32 9.38 -17.50
N PRO A 299 -2.76 8.95 -16.31
CA PRO A 299 -3.65 9.77 -15.50
C PRO A 299 -2.88 10.97 -14.94
N ALA A 300 -3.47 12.16 -14.94
CA ALA A 300 -2.90 13.33 -14.27
C ALA A 300 -2.97 13.17 -12.74
N SER A 301 -4.08 12.64 -12.22
CA SER A 301 -4.20 12.30 -10.80
C SER A 301 -5.26 11.24 -10.52
N ILE A 302 -5.15 10.60 -9.36
CA ILE A 302 -6.19 9.74 -8.78
C ILE A 302 -6.41 10.12 -7.32
N GLY A 303 -7.65 10.39 -6.92
CA GLY A 303 -8.08 10.40 -5.53
C GLY A 303 -8.81 9.10 -5.22
N TYR A 304 -8.54 8.44 -4.09
CA TYR A 304 -9.20 7.18 -3.75
C TYR A 304 -9.49 7.06 -2.26
N ARG A 305 -10.57 6.34 -1.91
CA ARG A 305 -11.00 6.11 -0.54
C ARG A 305 -11.49 4.68 -0.34
N ALA A 306 -10.89 3.98 0.62
CA ALA A 306 -11.36 2.69 1.08
C ALA A 306 -12.58 2.86 1.99
N MET A 307 -13.63 2.09 1.74
CA MET A 307 -14.94 2.21 2.37
C MET A 307 -15.33 0.93 3.11
N SER A 308 -15.00 -0.24 2.56
CA SER A 308 -15.31 -1.54 3.14
C SER A 308 -14.28 -2.60 2.72
N PRO A 309 -13.88 -3.53 3.62
CA PRO A 309 -12.91 -4.56 3.29
C PRO A 309 -13.45 -5.61 2.30
N ILE A 310 -12.53 -6.18 1.53
CA ILE A 310 -12.74 -7.35 0.67
C ILE A 310 -11.87 -8.47 1.25
N TYR A 311 -12.35 -9.70 1.23
CA TYR A 311 -11.66 -10.86 1.77
C TYR A 311 -11.26 -11.84 0.66
N ALA A 312 -10.22 -12.62 0.91
CA ALA A 312 -9.78 -13.68 0.02
C ALA A 312 -10.95 -14.63 -0.28
N GLY A 313 -11.05 -15.03 -1.55
CA GLY A 313 -12.13 -15.87 -2.03
C GLY A 313 -13.43 -15.14 -2.31
N GLU A 314 -13.63 -13.87 -1.95
CA GLU A 314 -14.84 -13.14 -2.36
C GLU A 314 -14.71 -12.64 -3.81
N ALA A 315 -15.80 -12.74 -4.58
CA ALA A 315 -15.90 -12.04 -5.86
C ALA A 315 -16.31 -10.60 -5.64
N TYR A 316 -15.70 -9.69 -6.40
CA TYR A 316 -16.05 -8.28 -6.46
C TYR A 316 -15.80 -7.76 -7.87
N SER A 317 -16.28 -6.55 -8.16
CA SER A 317 -16.11 -5.93 -9.46
C SER A 317 -15.51 -4.53 -9.37
N ILE A 318 -14.86 -4.10 -10.44
CA ILE A 318 -14.46 -2.72 -10.70
C ILE A 318 -15.22 -2.25 -11.94
N LYS A 319 -15.86 -1.08 -11.85
CA LYS A 319 -16.66 -0.50 -12.93
C LYS A 319 -16.59 1.01 -12.95
N THR A 320 -16.85 1.59 -14.12
CA THR A 320 -17.06 3.04 -14.28
C THR A 320 -18.45 3.39 -13.74
N GLU A 321 -18.53 4.23 -12.71
CA GLU A 321 -19.80 4.75 -12.18
C GLU A 321 -20.29 5.95 -13.02
N ARG A 322 -19.36 6.84 -13.39
CA ARG A 322 -19.65 8.04 -14.18
C ARG A 322 -18.39 8.57 -14.86
N VAL A 323 -18.54 9.17 -16.03
CA VAL A 323 -17.51 10.02 -16.66
C VAL A 323 -18.05 11.45 -16.71
N GLY A 324 -17.28 12.38 -16.17
CA GLY A 324 -17.53 13.82 -16.22
C GLY A 324 -16.56 14.51 -17.17
N ASP A 325 -16.98 15.65 -17.71
CA ASP A 325 -16.16 16.55 -18.52
C ASP A 325 -16.43 17.97 -18.02
N GLU A 326 -15.44 18.56 -17.35
CA GLU A 326 -15.50 19.91 -16.81
C GLU A 326 -14.29 20.69 -17.33
N GLU A 327 -14.54 21.80 -18.04
CA GLU A 327 -13.51 22.71 -18.55
C GLU A 327 -12.41 22.02 -19.41
N GLY A 328 -12.74 20.91 -20.09
CA GLY A 328 -11.82 20.15 -20.93
C GLY A 328 -10.97 19.13 -20.16
N GLN A 329 -11.17 18.98 -18.85
CA GLN A 329 -10.61 17.91 -18.04
C GLN A 329 -11.64 16.79 -17.88
N ARG A 330 -11.29 15.59 -18.35
CA ARG A 330 -12.12 14.40 -18.13
C ARG A 330 -11.83 13.80 -16.78
N THR A 331 -12.91 13.47 -16.07
CA THR A 331 -12.87 12.87 -14.75
C THR A 331 -13.66 11.56 -14.75
N HIS A 332 -13.00 10.47 -14.37
CA HIS A 332 -13.57 9.13 -14.34
C HIS A 332 -13.82 8.72 -12.89
N HIS A 333 -15.08 8.51 -12.52
CA HIS A 333 -15.48 7.94 -11.24
C HIS A 333 -15.54 6.42 -11.38
N ILE A 334 -14.65 5.72 -10.67
CA ILE A 334 -14.53 4.27 -10.71
C ILE A 334 -14.76 3.73 -9.31
N VAL A 335 -15.49 2.61 -9.22
CA VAL A 335 -15.80 1.97 -7.93
C VAL A 335 -15.38 0.51 -7.96
N ALA A 336 -14.82 0.05 -6.84
CA ALA A 336 -14.75 -1.37 -6.51
C ALA A 336 -15.94 -1.73 -5.62
N GLU A 337 -16.74 -2.71 -6.03
CA GLU A 337 -18.01 -3.08 -5.39
C GLU A 337 -18.11 -4.58 -5.16
N LYS A 338 -18.60 -4.97 -3.99
CA LYS A 338 -18.88 -6.36 -3.64
C LYS A 338 -20.33 -6.45 -3.16
N ASN A 339 -21.16 -7.22 -3.86
CA ASN A 339 -22.57 -7.46 -3.49
C ASN A 339 -23.34 -6.14 -3.20
N GLY A 340 -23.22 -5.14 -4.09
CA GLY A 340 -23.84 -3.82 -3.92
C GLY A 340 -23.19 -2.91 -2.87
N THR A 341 -22.20 -3.40 -2.11
CA THR A 341 -21.44 -2.61 -1.16
C THR A 341 -20.20 -2.03 -1.83
N VAL A 342 -20.08 -0.70 -1.85
CA VAL A 342 -18.88 -0.02 -2.34
C VAL A 342 -17.72 -0.25 -1.36
N CYS A 343 -16.67 -0.90 -1.85
CA CYS A 343 -15.46 -1.20 -1.09
C CYS A 343 -14.37 -0.14 -1.28
N MET A 344 -14.26 0.46 -2.46
CA MET A 344 -13.38 1.58 -2.75
C MET A 344 -14.00 2.49 -3.80
N ARG A 345 -13.88 3.82 -3.61
CA ARG A 345 -14.20 4.82 -4.63
C ARG A 345 -12.90 5.44 -5.12
N ALA A 346 -12.82 5.71 -6.42
CA ALA A 346 -11.72 6.43 -7.03
C ALA A 346 -12.24 7.47 -8.02
N GLU A 347 -11.52 8.57 -8.13
CA GLU A 347 -11.71 9.64 -9.09
C GLU A 347 -10.40 9.84 -9.82
N ILE A 348 -10.38 9.64 -11.13
CA ILE A 348 -9.19 9.75 -11.97
C ILE A 348 -9.38 10.90 -12.95
N ALA A 349 -8.48 11.87 -12.91
CA ALA A 349 -8.44 12.99 -13.84
C ALA A 349 -7.34 12.76 -14.89
N THR A 350 -7.63 13.11 -16.15
CA THR A 350 -6.70 13.03 -17.29
C THR A 350 -6.25 14.39 -17.77
#